data_AF-A0AAP8N6D3-F1
#
_entry.id   AF-A0AAP8N6D3-F1
#
_cell.length_a   1.000
_cell.length_b   1.000
_cell.length_c   1.000
_cell.angle_alpha   90.00
_cell.angle_beta   90.00
_cell.angle_gamma   90.00
#
_symmetry.space_group_name_H-M   'P 1'
#
loop_
_entity.id
_entity.type
_entity.pdbx_description
1 polymer ?
#
loop_
_entity_poly.entity_id
_entity_poly.type
_entity_poly.pdbx_seq_one_letter_code
_entity_poly.pdbx_strand_id
1 'polypeptide(L)'
;LVGDWMRGTEVVLPTQTLTPGVQSFGNHDLRLLSLGGHTGADLAILDQKTGVLFAGDLVFYQRALTTPNSPGLSVWLADIATLQG
;
A
#
# COMPACT_ATOMS: atom_id res chain seq x y z
N LEU A 1 -2.16 -12.86 16.55
CA LEU A 1 -1.52 -13.85 15.65
C LEU A 1 -2.58 -14.83 15.19
N VAL A 2 -2.63 -15.13 13.90
CA VAL A 2 -3.76 -15.79 13.20
C VAL A 2 -3.89 -17.31 13.48
N GLY A 3 -3.18 -17.81 14.49
CA GLY A 3 -3.34 -19.15 15.07
C GLY A 3 -3.19 -20.30 14.06
N ASP A 4 -3.94 -21.38 14.31
CA ASP A 4 -3.94 -22.59 13.47
C ASP A 4 -4.38 -22.34 12.02
N TRP A 5 -5.00 -21.18 11.73
CA TRP A 5 -5.44 -20.86 10.36
C TRP A 5 -4.29 -20.56 9.41
N MET A 6 -3.09 -20.30 9.91
CA MET A 6 -1.88 -20.17 9.09
C MET A 6 -1.03 -21.44 9.02
N ARG A 7 -1.48 -22.56 9.62
CA ARG A 7 -0.73 -23.81 9.59
C ARG A 7 -0.56 -24.29 8.14
N GLY A 8 0.68 -24.47 7.71
CA GLY A 8 1.02 -24.90 6.35
C GLY A 8 1.14 -23.76 5.35
N THR A 9 0.98 -22.49 5.75
CA THR A 9 1.34 -21.35 4.91
C THR A 9 2.84 -21.12 4.97
N GLU A 10 3.47 -21.03 3.80
CA GLU A 10 4.88 -20.69 3.66
C GLU A 10 5.04 -19.30 3.08
N VAL A 11 6.11 -18.61 3.47
CA VAL A 11 6.47 -17.30 2.94
C VAL A 11 7.21 -17.50 1.63
N VAL A 12 6.70 -16.92 0.54
CA VAL A 12 7.44 -16.75 -0.71
C VAL A 12 7.89 -15.30 -0.79
N LEU A 13 9.20 -15.09 -0.91
CA LEU A 13 9.76 -13.74 -1.00
C LEU A 13 9.47 -13.13 -2.38
N PRO A 14 9.17 -11.82 -2.46
CA PRO A 14 9.11 -11.12 -3.73
C PRO A 14 10.45 -11.24 -4.48
N THR A 15 10.40 -11.54 -5.77
CA THR A 15 11.59 -11.66 -6.64
C THR A 15 11.88 -10.40 -7.43
N GLN A 16 11.02 -9.38 -7.32
CA GLN A 16 11.11 -8.15 -8.07
C GLN A 16 10.78 -6.95 -7.17
N THR A 17 11.64 -5.95 -7.20
CA THR A 17 11.36 -4.63 -6.63
C THR A 17 10.61 -3.78 -7.66
N LEU A 18 9.52 -3.16 -7.24
CA LEU A 18 8.78 -2.22 -8.08
C LEU A 18 9.37 -0.81 -7.93
N THR A 19 9.42 -0.06 -9.03
CA THR A 19 9.73 1.37 -9.03
C THR A 19 8.43 2.17 -9.15
N PRO A 20 8.30 3.32 -8.44
CA PRO A 20 7.19 4.23 -8.64
C PRO A 20 7.05 4.67 -10.10
N GLY A 21 5.83 4.93 -10.56
CA GLY A 21 5.55 5.32 -11.93
C GLY A 21 4.34 4.61 -12.51
N VAL A 22 4.11 4.80 -13.82
CA VAL A 22 3.00 4.14 -14.52
C VAL A 22 3.49 2.82 -15.11
N GLN A 23 2.73 1.75 -14.87
CA GLN A 23 2.92 0.45 -15.50
C GLN A 23 1.61 0.02 -16.16
N SER A 24 1.70 -0.43 -17.42
CA SER A 24 0.54 -0.93 -18.14
C SER A 24 0.30 -2.40 -17.79
N PHE A 25 -0.92 -2.71 -17.37
CA PHE A 25 -1.39 -4.06 -17.08
C PHE A 25 -2.65 -4.35 -17.89
N GLY A 26 -2.51 -5.15 -18.94
CA GLY A 26 -3.59 -5.36 -19.90
C GLY A 26 -4.01 -4.03 -20.55
N ASN A 27 -5.25 -3.63 -20.32
CA ASN A 27 -5.82 -2.37 -20.83
C ASN A 27 -5.96 -1.29 -19.74
N HIS A 28 -5.21 -1.40 -18.64
CA HIS A 28 -5.16 -0.45 -17.54
C HIS A 28 -3.75 0.14 -17.40
N ASP A 29 -3.68 1.45 -17.24
CA ASP A 29 -2.46 2.14 -16.84
C ASP A 29 -2.52 2.35 -15.31
N LEU A 30 -1.66 1.63 -14.60
CA LEU A 30 -1.61 1.63 -13.15
C LEU A 30 -0.48 2.56 -12.69
N ARG A 31 -0.82 3.63 -11.97
CA ARG A 31 0.16 4.49 -11.32
C ARG A 31 0.51 3.91 -9.96
N LEU A 32 1.75 3.45 -9.84
CA LEU A 32 2.35 2.93 -8.60
C LEU A 32 2.94 4.09 -7.78
N LEU A 33 2.55 4.14 -6.51
CA LEU A 33 2.96 5.14 -5.53
C LEU A 33 3.70 4.43 -4.39
N SER A 34 5.01 4.68 -4.27
CA SER A 34 5.78 4.22 -3.11
C SER A 34 5.54 5.17 -1.96
N LEU A 35 5.12 4.62 -0.82
CA LEU A 35 4.79 5.30 0.42
C LEU A 35 5.43 4.53 1.59
N GLY A 36 5.26 4.99 2.81
CA GLY A 36 5.90 4.34 3.97
C GLY A 36 5.20 4.52 5.30
N GLY A 37 4.07 5.20 5.36
CA GLY A 37 3.41 5.58 6.60
C GLY A 37 2.94 4.41 7.47
N HIS A 38 2.71 3.22 6.91
CA HIS A 38 2.22 2.04 7.63
C HIS A 38 3.31 1.00 7.92
N THR A 39 4.22 0.72 6.98
CA THR A 39 5.30 -0.29 7.14
C THR A 39 6.70 0.20 6.79
N GLY A 40 6.85 1.41 6.24
CA GLY A 40 8.11 1.91 5.67
C GLY A 40 8.39 1.46 4.24
N ALA A 41 7.57 0.57 3.68
CA ALA A 41 7.65 0.10 2.29
C ALA A 41 6.24 -0.19 1.73
N ASP A 42 5.36 0.80 1.79
CA ASP A 42 3.96 0.68 1.37
C ASP A 42 3.79 1.00 -0.12
N LEU A 43 2.77 0.39 -0.73
CA LEU A 43 2.40 0.61 -2.13
C LEU A 43 0.92 0.98 -2.21
N ALA A 44 0.63 2.13 -2.81
CA ALA A 44 -0.71 2.47 -3.29
C ALA A 44 -0.74 2.43 -4.83
N ILE A 45 -1.88 2.04 -5.40
CA ILE A 45 -2.04 1.89 -6.86
C ILE A 45 -3.27 2.67 -7.29
N LEU A 46 -3.10 3.64 -8.18
CA LEU A 46 -4.21 4.31 -8.85
C LEU A 46 -4.37 3.72 -10.25
N ASP A 47 -5.51 3.08 -10.49
CA ASP A 47 -5.91 2.72 -11.84
C ASP A 47 -6.44 3.97 -12.56
N GLN A 48 -5.63 4.51 -13.48
CA GLN A 48 -5.95 5.77 -14.15
C GLN A 48 -7.17 5.66 -15.07
N LYS A 49 -7.52 4.44 -15.49
CA LYS A 49 -8.65 4.21 -16.38
C LYS A 49 -9.99 4.29 -15.65
N THR A 50 -10.06 3.74 -14.44
CA THR A 50 -11.30 3.67 -13.65
C THR A 50 -11.39 4.75 -12.59
N GLY A 51 -10.26 5.36 -12.21
CA GLY A 51 -10.16 6.28 -11.08
C GLY A 51 -10.14 5.59 -9.72
N VAL A 52 -10.09 4.25 -9.68
CA VAL A 52 -10.04 3.48 -8.42
C VAL A 52 -8.65 3.56 -7.81
N LEU A 53 -8.59 3.98 -6.55
CA LEU A 53 -7.39 3.94 -5.72
C LEU A 53 -7.41 2.70 -4.82
N PHE A 54 -6.43 1.83 -5.00
CA PHE A 54 -6.09 0.76 -4.06
C PHE A 54 -5.09 1.32 -3.05
N ALA A 55 -5.60 1.76 -1.89
CA ALA A 55 -4.81 2.47 -0.89
C ALA A 55 -3.99 1.56 0.06
N GLY A 56 -4.06 0.24 -0.10
CA GLY A 56 -3.46 -0.70 0.86
C GLY A 56 -3.99 -0.48 2.27
N ASP A 57 -3.09 -0.52 3.27
CA ASP A 57 -3.43 -0.26 4.69
C ASP A 57 -3.02 1.16 5.11
N LEU A 58 -3.19 2.14 4.22
CA LEU A 58 -2.92 3.56 4.50
C LEU A 58 -4.19 4.34 4.85
N VAL A 59 -5.34 3.99 4.28
CA VAL A 59 -6.61 4.70 4.48
C VAL A 59 -7.54 3.88 5.37
N PHE A 60 -8.00 4.49 6.46
CA PHE A 60 -8.80 3.85 7.49
C PHE A 60 -10.18 4.52 7.57
N TYR A 61 -11.26 3.76 7.39
CA TYR A 61 -12.62 4.25 7.54
C TYR A 61 -13.14 3.96 8.96
N GLN A 62 -13.54 5.01 9.69
CA GLN A 62 -14.13 4.92 11.03
C GLN A 62 -13.32 4.09 12.05
N ARG A 63 -11.99 4.05 11.87
CA ARG A 63 -11.07 3.36 12.77
C ARG A 63 -9.76 4.15 12.88
N ALA A 64 -9.10 4.05 14.03
CA ALA A 64 -7.78 4.62 14.22
C ALA A 64 -6.75 3.86 13.38
N LEU A 65 -5.69 4.56 12.97
CA LEU A 65 -4.59 3.95 12.25
C LEU A 65 -3.79 3.02 13.18
N THR A 66 -3.24 1.95 12.62
CA THR A 66 -2.32 1.05 13.34
C THR A 66 -0.88 1.50 13.09
N THR A 67 -0.17 1.92 14.14
CA THR A 67 1.22 2.38 14.06
C THR A 67 2.34 1.39 14.46
N PRO A 68 2.11 0.09 14.76
CA PRO A 68 3.17 -0.73 15.37
C PRO A 68 4.41 -0.90 14.47
N ASN A 69 4.23 -0.81 13.15
CA ASN A 69 5.31 -0.87 12.15
C ASN A 69 5.52 0.48 11.42
N SER A 70 4.83 1.53 11.86
CA SER A 70 4.90 2.84 11.20
C SER A 70 6.24 3.51 11.52
N PRO A 71 6.88 4.15 10.52
CA PRO A 71 8.06 4.99 10.76
C PRO A 71 7.70 6.33 11.44
N GLY A 72 6.40 6.65 11.59
CA GLY A 72 5.93 7.82 12.33
C GLY A 72 4.69 8.47 11.73
N LEU A 73 3.90 9.13 12.59
CA LEU A 73 2.66 9.81 12.18
C LEU A 73 2.89 10.91 11.14
N SER A 74 4.02 11.62 11.20
CA SER A 74 4.35 12.66 10.22
C SER A 74 4.57 12.10 8.81
N VAL A 75 5.18 10.92 8.70
CA VAL A 75 5.36 10.22 7.41
C VAL A 75 4.00 9.79 6.87
N TRP A 76 3.17 9.19 7.71
CA TRP A 76 1.80 8.82 7.32
C TRP A 76 0.98 10.03 6.86
N LEU A 77 1.03 11.16 7.56
CA LEU A 77 0.32 12.37 7.15
C LEU A 77 0.79 12.90 5.78
N ALA A 78 2.10 12.84 5.50
CA ALA A 78 2.66 13.24 4.20
C ALA A 78 2.20 12.29 3.07
N ASP A 79 2.11 11.00 3.34
CA ASP A 79 1.60 10.01 2.40
C ASP A 79 0.11 10.24 2.10
N ILE A 80 -0.70 10.51 3.12
CA ILE A 80 -2.11 10.84 2.94
C ILE A 80 -2.29 12.12 2.11
N ALA A 81 -1.46 13.14 2.32
CA ALA A 81 -1.49 14.35 1.49
C ALA A 81 -1.21 14.05 0.01
N THR A 82 -0.33 13.08 -0.28
CA THR A 82 -0.05 12.62 -1.65
C THR A 82 -1.27 11.94 -2.29
N LEU A 83 -2.11 11.28 -1.49
CA LEU A 83 -3.31 10.57 -1.95
C LEU A 83 -4.55 11.46 -2.05
N GLN A 84 -4.53 12.67 -1.48
CA GLN A 84 -5.71 13.50 -1.32
C GLN A 84 -6.19 14.23 -2.58
N GLY A 85 -5.42 14.26 -3.67
CA GLY A 85 -5.85 14.82 -4.96
C GLY A 85 -6.07 16.33 -4.95
#